data_AF-A0A843CDA7-F1
#
_entry.id   AF-A0A843CDA7-F1
#
_cell.length_a   1.000
_cell.length_b   1.000
_cell.length_c   1.000
_cell.angle_alpha   90.00
_cell.angle_beta   90.00
_cell.angle_gamma   90.00
#
_symmetry.space_group_name_H-M   'P 1'
#
loop_
_entity.id
_entity.type
_entity.pdbx_description
1 polymer ?
#
loop_
_entity_poly.entity_id
_entity_poly.type
_entity_poly.pdbx_seq_one_letter_code
_entity_poly.pdbx_strand_id
1 'polypeptide(L)'
;MGMAIFGATFGVLQILPSMKVKNREARLLEEIPHFIGYMSTLATSGLSLEEILKAVAKEETGEEMVKDARFISRNIEILGMDLVTAIKDIIHRTPPGPYSELLEGAIITSQSGGNLKEYFNATAIVQLEEKKRLLQKTTESLGSVAEIYTILLIVFPLLAVIMLSIMGIMSPSLGGFDLVTLINLLTFAVIPLSGIMMLFMIDTMVPKR
;
A
#
# COMPACT_ATOMS: atom_id res chain seq x y z
N MET A 1 27.18 -27.32 12.59
CA MET A 1 26.89 -25.86 12.66
C MET A 1 27.02 -25.18 11.29
N GLY A 2 28.06 -25.44 10.49
CA GLY A 2 28.25 -24.82 9.16
C GLY A 2 27.16 -25.08 8.11
N MET A 3 26.60 -26.29 8.03
CA MET A 3 25.50 -26.59 7.08
C MET A 3 24.21 -25.82 7.38
N ALA A 4 23.90 -25.58 8.65
CA ALA A 4 22.72 -24.82 9.06
C ALA A 4 22.87 -23.32 8.72
N ILE A 5 24.08 -22.77 8.91
CA ILE A 5 24.40 -21.38 8.53
C ILE A 5 24.33 -21.23 7.01
N PHE A 6 24.89 -22.17 6.25
CA PHE A 6 24.84 -22.15 4.78
C PHE A 6 23.40 -22.23 4.24
N GLY A 7 22.58 -23.11 4.80
CA GLY A 7 21.16 -23.21 4.44
C GLY A 7 20.37 -21.94 4.76
N ALA A 8 20.62 -21.33 5.92
CA ALA A 8 19.99 -20.06 6.31
C ALA A 8 20.42 -18.90 5.40
N THR A 9 21.73 -18.76 5.10
CA THR A 9 22.24 -17.72 4.21
C THR A 9 21.71 -17.90 2.78
N PHE A 10 21.65 -19.14 2.27
CA PHE A 10 21.08 -19.44 0.96
C PHE A 10 19.58 -19.12 0.91
N GLY A 11 18.82 -19.49 1.96
CA GLY A 11 17.39 -19.17 2.05
C GLY A 11 17.11 -17.66 2.06
N VAL A 12 17.88 -16.88 2.83
CA VAL A 12 17.76 -15.41 2.85
C VAL A 12 18.08 -14.82 1.48
N LEU A 13 19.16 -15.26 0.82
CA LEU A 13 19.54 -14.79 -0.51
C LEU A 13 18.47 -15.05 -1.57
N GLN A 14 17.68 -16.13 -1.46
CA GLN A 14 16.58 -16.43 -2.37
C GLN A 14 15.34 -15.55 -2.13
N ILE A 15 15.11 -15.10 -0.89
CA ILE A 15 13.92 -14.28 -0.54
C ILE A 15 14.15 -12.80 -0.86
N LEU A 16 15.39 -12.31 -0.69
CA LEU A 16 15.77 -10.91 -0.99
C LEU A 16 15.34 -10.40 -2.38
N PRO A 17 15.54 -11.11 -3.50
CA PRO A 17 15.11 -10.61 -4.81
C PRO A 17 13.59 -10.49 -4.90
N SER A 18 12.84 -11.45 -4.36
CA SER A 18 11.37 -11.37 -4.35
C SER A 18 10.87 -10.18 -3.55
N MET A 19 11.48 -9.89 -2.39
CA MET A 19 11.15 -8.70 -1.60
C MET A 19 11.47 -7.40 -2.35
N LYS A 20 12.63 -7.33 -3.02
CA LYS A 20 12.99 -6.14 -3.82
C LYS A 20 12.01 -5.89 -4.97
N VAL A 21 11.59 -6.95 -5.66
CA VAL A 21 10.58 -6.90 -6.73
C VAL A 21 9.25 -6.35 -6.19
N LYS A 22 8.74 -6.91 -5.09
CA LYS A 22 7.50 -6.42 -4.46
C LYS A 22 7.60 -4.97 -3.98
N ASN A 23 8.74 -4.59 -3.40
CA ASN A 23 8.96 -3.22 -2.96
C ASN A 23 9.06 -2.23 -4.13
N ARG A 24 9.53 -2.68 -5.31
CA ARG A 24 9.53 -1.86 -6.53
C ARG A 24 8.13 -1.74 -7.11
N GLU A 25 7.41 -2.85 -7.20
CA GLU A 25 6.02 -2.88 -7.66
C GLU A 25 5.13 -1.96 -6.82
N ALA A 26 5.25 -2.02 -5.49
CA ALA A 26 4.52 -1.15 -4.57
C ALA A 26 4.83 0.33 -4.79
N ARG A 27 6.11 0.68 -4.98
CA ARG A 27 6.55 2.06 -5.25
C ARG A 27 6.02 2.59 -6.59
N LEU A 28 6.13 1.78 -7.65
CA LEU A 28 5.56 2.14 -8.96
C LEU A 28 4.05 2.38 -8.85
N LEU A 29 3.31 1.49 -8.17
CA LEU A 29 1.87 1.63 -7.98
C LEU A 29 1.49 2.89 -7.17
N GLU A 30 2.35 3.33 -6.27
CA GLU A 30 2.18 4.58 -5.51
C GLU A 30 2.43 5.81 -6.37
N GLU A 31 3.46 5.78 -7.23
CA GLU A 31 3.89 6.87 -8.10
C GLU A 31 2.96 7.08 -9.32
N ILE A 32 2.35 6.02 -9.86
CA ILE A 32 1.52 6.04 -11.09
C ILE A 32 0.49 7.17 -11.12
N PRO A 33 -0.38 7.38 -10.10
CA PRO A 33 -1.42 8.41 -10.17
C PRO A 33 -0.87 9.83 -10.30
N HIS A 34 0.31 10.08 -9.72
CA HIS A 34 0.98 11.38 -9.81
C HIS A 34 1.52 11.60 -11.23
N PHE A 35 2.32 10.65 -11.74
CA PHE A 35 2.95 10.77 -13.04
C PHE A 35 1.98 10.68 -14.20
N ILE A 36 0.89 9.91 -14.08
CA ILE A 36 -0.10 9.82 -15.14
C ILE A 36 -0.87 11.13 -15.32
N GLY A 37 -1.14 11.85 -14.23
CA GLY A 37 -1.70 13.20 -14.30
C GLY A 37 -0.72 14.18 -14.96
N TYR A 38 0.56 14.07 -14.64
CA TYR A 38 1.62 14.87 -15.28
C TYR A 38 1.73 14.57 -16.78
N MET A 39 1.80 13.30 -17.17
CA MET A 39 1.84 12.86 -18.57
C MET A 39 0.58 13.27 -19.34
N SER A 40 -0.61 13.19 -18.72
CA SER A 40 -1.87 13.68 -19.31
C SER A 40 -1.84 15.20 -19.58
N THR A 41 -1.26 15.97 -18.66
CA THR A 41 -1.09 17.41 -18.81
C THR A 41 -0.13 17.73 -19.96
N LEU A 42 1.00 17.03 -20.03
CA LEU A 42 1.96 17.17 -21.12
C LEU A 42 1.38 16.74 -22.48
N ALA A 43 0.65 15.64 -22.54
CA ALA A 43 -0.05 15.20 -23.75
C ALA A 43 -1.11 16.20 -24.20
N THR A 44 -1.75 16.93 -23.27
CA THR A 44 -2.69 18.01 -23.61
C THR A 44 -2.01 19.17 -24.34
N SER A 45 -0.72 19.41 -24.08
CA SER A 45 0.06 20.42 -24.80
C SER A 45 0.51 19.98 -26.20
N GLY A 46 0.13 18.76 -26.64
CA GLY A 46 0.44 18.23 -27.96
C GLY A 46 1.82 17.59 -28.08
N LEU A 47 2.51 17.38 -26.95
CA LEU A 47 3.80 16.69 -26.92
C LEU A 47 3.65 15.23 -27.34
N SER A 48 4.65 14.75 -28.08
CA SER A 48 4.80 13.34 -28.45
C SER A 48 5.15 12.48 -27.22
N LEU A 49 4.95 11.17 -27.33
CA LEU A 49 5.28 10.23 -26.25
C LEU A 49 6.76 10.31 -25.82
N GLU A 50 7.67 10.50 -26.78
CA GLU A 50 9.09 10.68 -26.50
C GLU A 50 9.35 11.95 -25.67
N GLU A 51 8.76 13.08 -26.06
CA GLU A 51 8.91 14.35 -25.34
C GLU A 51 8.32 14.30 -23.94
N ILE A 52 7.18 13.62 -23.78
CA ILE A 52 6.55 13.38 -22.48
C ILE A 52 7.50 12.57 -21.57
N LEU A 53 8.07 11.46 -22.06
CA LEU A 53 9.00 10.64 -21.28
C LEU A 53 10.29 11.40 -20.97
N LYS A 54 10.77 12.26 -21.88
CA LYS A 54 11.90 13.16 -21.61
C LYS A 54 11.58 14.21 -20.54
N ALA A 55 10.36 14.73 -20.52
CA ALA A 55 9.94 15.66 -19.46
C ALA A 55 9.87 14.96 -18.10
N VAL A 56 9.31 13.74 -18.04
CA VAL A 56 9.33 12.91 -16.82
C VAL A 56 10.77 12.61 -16.36
N ALA A 57 11.69 12.33 -17.29
CA ALA A 57 13.08 12.05 -16.98
C ALA A 57 13.84 13.24 -16.34
N LYS A 58 13.40 14.48 -16.61
CA LYS A 58 14.01 15.71 -16.09
C LYS A 58 13.63 16.01 -14.64
N GLU A 59 12.59 15.37 -14.11
CA GLU A 59 12.24 15.53 -12.69
C GLU A 59 13.41 15.08 -11.81
N GLU A 60 13.77 15.90 -10.81
CA GLU A 60 14.87 15.63 -9.89
C GLU A 60 14.43 14.80 -8.68
N THR A 61 13.54 13.82 -8.90
CA THR A 61 13.05 12.93 -7.85
C THR A 61 13.79 11.58 -7.86
N GLY A 62 13.71 10.88 -6.73
CA GLY A 62 14.26 9.53 -6.53
C GLY A 62 13.27 8.40 -6.88
N GLU A 63 12.15 8.75 -7.49
CA GLU A 63 11.04 7.86 -7.85
C GLU A 63 11.44 6.86 -8.95
N GLU A 64 10.86 5.66 -8.91
CA GLU A 64 11.16 4.58 -9.84
C GLU A 64 10.71 4.91 -11.27
N MET A 65 9.55 5.56 -11.45
CA MET A 65 9.07 5.98 -12.77
C MET A 65 10.01 7.00 -13.45
N VAL A 66 10.62 7.90 -12.67
CA VAL A 66 11.58 8.89 -13.19
C VAL A 66 12.89 8.21 -13.58
N LYS A 67 13.36 7.23 -12.79
CA LYS A 67 14.54 6.42 -13.17
C LYS A 67 14.28 5.70 -14.48
N ASP A 68 13.12 5.06 -14.62
CA ASP A 68 12.74 4.34 -15.84
C ASP A 68 12.66 5.29 -17.04
N ALA A 69 12.07 6.48 -16.88
CA ALA A 69 12.03 7.51 -17.91
C ALA A 69 13.44 8.01 -18.30
N ARG A 70 14.36 8.20 -17.34
CA ARG A 70 15.77 8.53 -17.62
C ARG A 70 16.47 7.41 -18.37
N PHE A 71 16.21 6.15 -18.02
CA PHE A 71 16.74 5.01 -18.76
C PHE A 71 16.26 5.00 -20.21
N ILE A 72 14.96 5.25 -20.45
CA ILE A 72 14.39 5.34 -21.80
C ILE A 72 15.02 6.49 -22.59
N SER A 73 15.02 7.70 -22.02
CA SER A 73 15.58 8.89 -22.67
C SER A 73 17.07 8.70 -23.02
N ARG A 74 17.86 8.17 -22.08
CA ARG A 74 19.28 7.83 -22.30
C ARG A 74 19.45 6.80 -23.42
N ASN A 75 18.61 5.76 -23.43
CA ASN A 75 18.66 4.70 -24.41
C ASN A 75 18.34 5.21 -25.83
N ILE A 76 17.45 6.19 -25.95
CA ILE A 76 17.14 6.82 -27.24
C ILE A 76 18.27 7.77 -27.66
N GLU A 77 18.67 8.70 -26.79
CA GLU A 77 19.60 9.78 -27.17
C GLU A 77 21.06 9.33 -27.28
N ILE A 78 21.50 8.40 -26.42
CA ILE A 78 22.89 7.94 -26.38
C ILE A 78 23.09 6.66 -27.18
N LEU A 79 22.17 5.69 -27.07
CA LEU A 79 22.30 4.40 -27.73
C LEU A 79 21.61 4.35 -29.10
N GLY A 80 20.86 5.40 -29.48
CA GLY A 80 20.15 5.46 -30.76
C GLY A 80 19.03 4.42 -30.89
N MET A 81 18.48 3.93 -29.78
CA MET A 81 17.38 2.96 -29.82
C MET A 81 16.07 3.63 -30.21
N ASP A 82 15.24 2.90 -30.96
CA ASP A 82 13.87 3.30 -31.26
C ASP A 82 13.03 3.39 -29.98
N LEU A 83 12.12 4.36 -29.92
CA LEU A 83 11.25 4.63 -28.75
C LEU A 83 10.52 3.37 -28.28
N VAL A 84 9.93 2.61 -29.20
CA VAL A 84 9.14 1.42 -28.88
C VAL A 84 10.02 0.34 -28.29
N THR A 85 11.22 0.19 -28.85
CA THR A 85 12.21 -0.78 -28.36
C THR A 85 12.72 -0.41 -26.98
N ALA A 86 13.01 0.88 -26.74
CA ALA A 86 13.47 1.38 -25.45
C ALA A 86 12.41 1.20 -24.34
N ILE A 87 11.13 1.49 -24.63
CA ILE A 87 10.05 1.28 -23.68
C ILE A 87 9.82 -0.23 -23.44
N LYS A 88 9.89 -1.07 -24.48
CA LYS A 88 9.77 -2.53 -24.32
C LYS A 88 10.86 -3.11 -23.43
N ASP A 89 12.11 -2.64 -23.51
CA ASP A 89 13.19 -3.08 -22.62
C ASP A 89 12.86 -2.80 -21.14
N ILE A 90 12.23 -1.66 -20.85
CA ILE A 90 11.76 -1.34 -19.49
C ILE A 90 10.59 -2.21 -19.04
N ILE A 91 9.62 -2.46 -19.92
CA ILE A 91 8.48 -3.35 -19.63
C ILE A 91 8.99 -4.75 -19.24
N HIS A 92 9.97 -5.30 -19.96
CA HIS A 92 10.54 -6.63 -19.66
C HIS A 92 11.31 -6.70 -18.34
N ARG A 93 11.84 -5.57 -17.85
CA ARG A 93 12.58 -5.48 -16.58
C ARG A 93 11.68 -5.15 -15.40
N THR A 94 10.43 -4.82 -15.67
CA THR A 94 9.48 -4.34 -14.68
C THR A 94 8.54 -5.47 -14.25
N PRO A 95 8.15 -5.52 -12.96
CA PRO A 95 7.13 -6.46 -12.51
C PRO A 95 5.83 -6.28 -13.31
N PRO A 96 5.14 -7.35 -13.71
CA PRO A 96 3.87 -7.24 -14.41
C PRO A 96 2.84 -6.52 -13.53
N GLY A 97 2.14 -5.53 -14.09
CA GLY A 97 1.09 -4.80 -13.38
C GLY A 97 0.68 -3.49 -14.07
N PRO A 98 0.03 -2.57 -13.33
CA PRO A 98 -0.54 -1.35 -13.91
C PRO A 98 0.48 -0.44 -14.60
N TYR A 99 1.74 -0.42 -14.14
CA TYR A 99 2.78 0.38 -14.78
C TYR A 99 3.22 -0.18 -16.14
N SER A 100 3.38 -1.51 -16.27
CA SER A 100 3.69 -2.13 -17.57
C SER A 100 2.53 -1.94 -18.56
N GLU A 101 1.29 -2.08 -18.09
CA GLU A 101 0.08 -1.85 -18.91
C GLU A 101 -0.03 -0.39 -19.37
N LEU A 102 0.35 0.57 -18.52
CA LEU A 102 0.43 1.99 -18.85
C LEU A 102 1.42 2.27 -19.99
N LEU A 103 2.61 1.68 -19.92
CA LEU A 103 3.63 1.83 -20.96
C LEU A 103 3.23 1.14 -22.27
N GLU A 104 2.66 -0.06 -22.19
CA GLU A 104 2.18 -0.78 -23.37
C GLU A 104 1.06 -0.05 -24.08
N GLY A 105 0.05 0.44 -23.35
CA GLY A 105 -1.02 1.22 -23.94
C GLY A 105 -0.52 2.53 -24.53
N ALA A 106 0.44 3.21 -23.88
CA ALA A 106 1.07 4.41 -24.44
C ALA A 106 1.77 4.15 -25.78
N ILE A 107 2.50 3.03 -25.91
CA ILE A 107 3.09 2.60 -27.19
C ILE A 107 1.99 2.40 -28.24
N ILE A 108 0.95 1.63 -27.91
CA ILE A 108 -0.12 1.27 -28.85
C ILE A 108 -0.84 2.54 -29.34
N THR A 109 -1.18 3.45 -28.43
CA THR A 109 -1.80 4.74 -28.77
C THR A 109 -0.88 5.58 -29.65
N SER A 110 0.42 5.64 -29.35
CA SER A 110 1.38 6.39 -30.17
C SER A 110 1.55 5.78 -31.57
N GLN A 111 1.62 4.45 -31.70
CA GLN A 111 1.80 3.77 -32.99
C GLN A 111 0.57 3.79 -33.88
N SER A 112 -0.63 3.75 -33.27
CA SER A 112 -1.90 3.82 -33.99
C SER A 112 -2.28 5.25 -34.41
N GLY A 113 -1.50 6.26 -34.03
CA GLY A 113 -1.84 7.67 -34.23
C GLY A 113 -3.03 8.13 -33.36
N GLY A 114 -3.30 7.41 -32.27
CA GLY A 114 -4.36 7.73 -31.33
C GLY A 114 -4.02 8.94 -30.44
N ASN A 115 -5.02 9.36 -29.66
CA ASN A 115 -4.89 10.52 -28.80
C ASN A 115 -4.28 10.15 -27.44
N LEU A 116 -2.98 10.46 -27.25
CA LEU A 116 -2.26 10.22 -25.98
C LEU A 116 -2.90 10.95 -24.80
N LYS A 117 -3.50 12.12 -25.00
CA LYS A 117 -4.20 12.86 -23.94
C LYS A 117 -5.39 12.04 -23.44
N GLU A 118 -6.21 11.53 -24.35
CA GLU A 118 -7.38 10.72 -23.97
C GLU A 118 -6.95 9.44 -23.26
N TYR A 119 -5.90 8.77 -23.76
CA TYR A 119 -5.36 7.59 -23.13
C TYR A 119 -4.88 7.85 -21.69
N PHE A 120 -3.98 8.83 -21.48
CA PHE A 120 -3.47 9.12 -20.15
C PHE A 120 -4.55 9.64 -19.22
N ASN A 121 -5.50 10.44 -19.70
CA ASN A 121 -6.61 10.92 -18.87
C ASN A 121 -7.56 9.80 -18.46
N ALA A 122 -7.93 8.90 -19.38
CA ALA A 122 -8.77 7.75 -19.07
C ALA A 122 -8.10 6.84 -18.04
N THR A 123 -6.82 6.51 -18.25
CA THR A 123 -6.07 5.68 -17.31
C THR A 123 -5.86 6.39 -15.97
N ALA A 124 -5.68 7.72 -15.95
CA ALA A 124 -5.60 8.51 -14.72
C ALA A 124 -6.89 8.41 -13.90
N ILE A 125 -8.05 8.52 -14.54
CA ILE A 125 -9.36 8.39 -13.87
C ILE A 125 -9.50 7.00 -13.25
N VAL A 126 -9.17 5.95 -13.99
CA VAL A 126 -9.23 4.56 -13.49
C VAL A 126 -8.33 4.38 -12.27
N GLN A 127 -7.08 4.83 -12.34
CA GLN A 127 -6.12 4.71 -11.24
C GLN A 127 -6.53 5.53 -10.01
N LEU A 128 -7.08 6.73 -10.21
CA LEU A 128 -7.59 7.56 -9.11
C LEU A 128 -8.83 6.94 -8.46
N GLU A 129 -9.73 6.33 -9.24
CA GLU A 129 -10.90 5.62 -8.71
C GLU A 129 -10.49 4.39 -7.91
N GLU A 130 -9.49 3.65 -8.38
CA GLU A 130 -8.92 2.52 -7.63
C GLU A 130 -8.28 2.96 -6.32
N LYS A 131 -7.49 4.05 -6.33
CA LYS A 131 -6.94 4.65 -5.10
C LYS A 131 -8.04 5.12 -4.15
N LYS A 132 -9.11 5.74 -4.65
CA LYS A 132 -10.25 6.15 -3.85
C LYS A 132 -10.95 4.95 -3.20
N ARG A 133 -11.15 3.86 -3.95
CA ARG A 133 -11.72 2.61 -3.42
C ARG A 133 -10.84 2.00 -2.33
N LEU A 134 -9.52 2.02 -2.49
CA LEU A 134 -8.59 1.54 -1.46
C LEU A 134 -8.69 2.38 -0.18
N LEU A 135 -8.72 3.71 -0.29
CA LEU A 135 -8.90 4.60 0.85
C LEU A 135 -10.25 4.41 1.56
N GLN A 136 -11.32 4.17 0.79
CA GLN A 136 -12.63 3.85 1.34
C GLN A 136 -12.59 2.55 2.15
N LYS A 137 -12.01 1.47 1.61
CA LYS A 137 -11.84 0.21 2.33
C LYS A 137 -11.01 0.36 3.60
N THR A 138 -9.95 1.18 3.57
CA THR A 138 -9.15 1.48 4.76
C THR A 138 -10.00 2.21 5.81
N THR A 139 -10.83 3.17 5.39
CA THR A 139 -11.72 3.92 6.29
C THR A 139 -12.81 3.02 6.89
N GLU A 140 -13.40 2.15 6.07
CA GLU A 140 -14.36 1.13 6.53
C GLU A 140 -13.73 0.20 7.56
N SER A 141 -12.49 -0.26 7.30
CA SER A 141 -11.74 -1.10 8.23
C SER A 141 -11.49 -0.39 9.57
N LEU A 142 -11.09 0.89 9.54
CA LEU A 142 -10.95 1.70 10.76
C LEU A 142 -12.29 1.88 11.49
N GLY A 143 -13.39 2.01 10.77
CA GLY A 143 -14.74 2.03 11.33
C GLY A 143 -15.08 0.74 12.07
N SER A 144 -14.82 -0.42 11.47
CA SER A 144 -15.01 -1.72 12.13
C SER A 144 -14.12 -1.88 13.37
N VAL A 145 -12.88 -1.37 13.34
CA VAL A 145 -12.01 -1.34 14.53
C VAL A 145 -12.61 -0.47 15.63
N ALA A 146 -13.15 0.70 15.30
CA ALA A 146 -13.81 1.56 16.28
C ALA A 146 -15.07 0.91 16.88
N GLU A 147 -15.84 0.16 16.09
CA GLU A 147 -16.98 -0.61 16.61
C GLU A 147 -16.53 -1.67 17.62
N ILE A 148 -15.53 -2.47 17.26
CA ILE A 148 -14.94 -3.50 18.14
C ILE A 148 -14.39 -2.87 19.42
N TYR A 149 -13.77 -1.68 19.33
CA TYR A 149 -13.29 -0.92 20.48
C TYR A 149 -14.43 -0.63 21.47
N THR A 150 -15.54 -0.07 20.97
CA THR A 150 -16.67 0.28 21.84
C THR A 150 -17.29 -0.96 22.50
N ILE A 151 -17.40 -2.08 21.77
CA ILE A 151 -17.98 -3.32 22.31
C ILE A 151 -17.06 -3.96 23.34
N LEU A 152 -15.78 -4.16 23.04
CA LEU A 152 -14.85 -4.90 23.90
C LEU A 152 -14.31 -4.10 25.08
N LEU A 153 -14.07 -2.80 24.91
CA LEU A 153 -13.43 -1.98 25.94
C LEU A 153 -14.41 -1.14 26.77
N ILE A 154 -15.62 -0.89 26.27
CA ILE A 154 -16.63 -0.10 26.98
C ILE A 154 -17.81 -0.97 27.40
N VAL A 155 -18.52 -1.56 26.44
CA VAL A 155 -19.77 -2.28 26.70
C VAL A 155 -19.52 -3.56 27.51
N PHE A 156 -18.56 -4.39 27.10
CA PHE A 156 -18.26 -5.66 27.76
C PHE A 156 -17.82 -5.47 29.22
N PRO A 157 -16.83 -4.60 29.56
CA PRO A 157 -16.42 -4.40 30.93
C PRO A 157 -17.53 -3.78 31.78
N LEU A 158 -18.32 -2.86 31.21
CA LEU A 158 -19.45 -2.27 31.92
C LEU A 158 -20.50 -3.33 32.29
N LEU A 159 -20.90 -4.17 31.32
CA LEU A 159 -21.84 -5.27 31.58
C LEU A 159 -21.27 -6.28 32.58
N ALA A 160 -19.98 -6.62 32.46
CA ALA A 160 -19.31 -7.52 33.41
C ALA A 160 -19.33 -6.94 34.83
N VAL A 161 -19.02 -5.64 35.00
CA VAL A 161 -19.05 -4.97 36.30
C VAL A 161 -20.48 -4.93 36.86
N ILE A 162 -21.50 -4.64 36.05
CA ILE A 162 -22.90 -4.65 36.49
C ILE A 162 -23.32 -6.05 36.95
N MET A 163 -23.04 -7.07 36.14
CA MET A 163 -23.37 -8.46 36.45
C MET A 163 -22.69 -8.93 37.73
N LEU A 164 -21.39 -8.68 37.88
CA LEU A 164 -20.66 -9.00 39.10
C LEU A 164 -21.20 -8.21 40.30
N SER A 165 -21.54 -6.93 40.13
CA SER A 165 -22.12 -6.14 41.23
C SER A 165 -23.45 -6.71 41.73
N ILE A 166 -24.33 -7.13 40.81
CA ILE A 166 -25.61 -7.78 41.18
C ILE A 166 -25.35 -9.11 41.89
N MET A 167 -24.43 -9.92 41.36
CA MET A 167 -24.05 -11.19 42.00
C MET A 167 -23.45 -10.98 43.39
N GLY A 168 -22.69 -9.90 43.62
CA GLY A 168 -22.06 -9.59 44.91
C GLY A 168 -23.06 -9.34 46.03
N ILE A 169 -24.28 -8.93 45.69
CA ILE A 169 -25.38 -8.76 46.64
C ILE A 169 -25.95 -10.13 47.05
N MET A 170 -25.97 -11.11 46.15
CA MET A 170 -26.54 -12.44 46.41
C MET A 170 -25.52 -13.44 46.98
N SER A 171 -24.30 -13.41 46.45
CA SER A 171 -23.18 -14.26 46.87
C SER A 171 -21.90 -13.42 46.90
N PRO A 172 -21.19 -13.34 48.04
CA PRO A 172 -19.94 -12.59 48.15
C PRO A 172 -18.78 -13.19 47.35
N SER A 173 -18.89 -14.46 46.94
CA SER A 173 -17.82 -15.16 46.23
C SER A 173 -18.33 -15.86 44.97
N LEU A 174 -17.46 -15.92 43.95
CA LEU A 174 -17.67 -16.65 42.71
C LEU A 174 -16.42 -17.49 42.44
N GLY A 175 -16.58 -18.81 42.38
CA GLY A 175 -15.48 -19.72 42.06
C GLY A 175 -14.30 -19.69 43.04
N GLY A 176 -14.54 -19.32 44.31
CA GLY A 176 -13.49 -19.22 45.34
C GLY A 176 -12.77 -17.87 45.42
N PHE A 177 -13.09 -16.93 44.54
CA PHE A 177 -12.58 -15.55 44.59
C PHE A 177 -13.65 -14.60 45.12
N ASP A 178 -13.20 -13.62 45.90
CA ASP A 178 -14.03 -12.49 46.32
C ASP A 178 -14.40 -11.62 45.11
N LEU A 179 -15.68 -11.23 45.03
CA LEU A 179 -16.18 -10.49 43.86
C LEU A 179 -15.53 -9.12 43.70
N VAL A 180 -15.20 -8.45 44.80
CA VAL A 180 -14.50 -7.16 44.76
C VAL A 180 -13.12 -7.33 44.14
N THR A 181 -12.44 -8.44 44.44
CA THR A 181 -11.16 -8.80 43.82
C THR A 181 -11.31 -9.05 42.32
N LEU A 182 -12.38 -9.71 41.89
CA LEU A 182 -12.64 -9.98 40.47
C LEU A 182 -12.97 -8.70 39.68
N ILE A 183 -13.74 -7.78 40.26
CA ILE A 183 -14.01 -6.45 39.69
C ILE A 183 -12.71 -5.65 39.57
N ASN A 184 -11.89 -5.60 40.62
CA ASN A 184 -10.60 -4.90 40.59
C ASN A 184 -9.67 -5.49 39.53
N LEU A 185 -9.62 -6.82 39.37
CA LEU A 185 -8.84 -7.48 38.32
C LEU A 185 -9.33 -7.08 36.92
N LEU A 186 -10.65 -7.07 36.70
CA LEU A 186 -11.24 -6.63 35.43
C LEU A 186 -10.85 -5.17 35.12
N THR A 187 -11.02 -4.26 36.07
CA THR A 187 -10.77 -2.83 35.86
C THR A 187 -9.29 -2.49 35.72
N PHE A 188 -8.43 -3.03 36.57
CA PHE A 188 -7.01 -2.65 36.61
C PHE A 188 -6.08 -3.55 35.77
N ALA A 189 -6.52 -4.74 35.37
CA ALA A 189 -5.72 -5.60 34.49
C ALA A 189 -6.36 -5.79 33.11
N VAL A 190 -7.61 -6.24 33.04
CA VAL A 190 -8.22 -6.65 31.76
C VAL A 190 -8.47 -5.46 30.83
N ILE A 191 -9.04 -4.36 31.34
CA ILE A 191 -9.28 -3.14 30.54
C ILE A 191 -7.96 -2.56 29.97
N PRO A 192 -6.92 -2.26 30.77
CA PRO A 192 -5.69 -1.71 30.23
C PRO A 192 -4.94 -2.67 29.30
N LEU A 193 -4.94 -3.97 29.59
CA LEU A 193 -4.33 -4.98 28.71
C LEU A 193 -5.04 -5.01 27.34
N SER A 194 -6.36 -5.00 27.34
CA SER A 194 -7.18 -4.94 26.12
C SER A 194 -6.93 -3.64 25.34
N GLY A 195 -6.72 -2.52 26.03
CA GLY A 195 -6.37 -1.24 25.43
C GLY A 195 -5.02 -1.27 24.72
N ILE A 196 -3.99 -1.84 25.37
CA ILE A 196 -2.66 -2.02 24.76
C ILE A 196 -2.76 -2.91 23.52
N MET A 197 -3.50 -4.02 23.61
CA MET A 197 -3.71 -4.94 22.48
C MET A 197 -4.37 -4.23 21.29
N MET A 198 -5.33 -3.34 21.56
CA MET A 198 -6.00 -2.55 20.53
C MET A 198 -5.07 -1.53 19.87
N LEU A 199 -4.21 -0.86 20.64
CA LEU A 199 -3.21 0.07 20.08
C LEU A 199 -2.27 -0.62 19.10
N PHE A 200 -1.81 -1.83 19.42
CA PHE A 200 -0.99 -2.63 18.51
C PHE A 200 -1.75 -2.97 17.22
N MET A 201 -3.03 -3.33 17.32
CA MET A 201 -3.84 -3.64 16.14
C MET A 201 -3.97 -2.43 15.21
N ILE A 202 -4.19 -1.24 15.76
CA ILE A 202 -4.27 0.01 14.98
C ILE A 202 -2.94 0.32 14.27
N ASP A 203 -1.79 0.20 14.95
CA ASP A 203 -0.47 0.46 14.34
C ASP A 203 -0.18 -0.51 13.17
N THR A 204 -0.70 -1.73 13.21
CA THR A 204 -0.56 -2.67 12.08
C THR A 204 -1.51 -2.41 10.91
N MET A 205 -2.66 -1.77 11.14
CA MET A 205 -3.68 -1.54 10.11
C MET A 205 -3.53 -0.20 9.41
N VAL A 206 -2.95 0.82 10.06
CA VAL A 206 -2.68 2.11 9.44
C VAL A 206 -1.32 2.02 8.73
N PRO A 207 -1.28 1.99 7.37
CA PRO A 207 -0.02 2.00 6.66
C PRO A 207 0.69 3.32 6.98
N LYS A 208 1.93 3.25 7.47
CA LYS A 208 2.76 4.44 7.68
C LYS A 208 3.01 5.09 6.32
N ARG A 209 2.63 6.37 6.22
CA ARG A 209 3.05 7.27 5.15
C ARG A 209 4.57 7.40 5.13
#